data_AF-A0A4Q0SBM0-F1
#
_entry.id   AF-A0A4Q0SBM0-F1
#
_cell.length_a   1.000
_cell.length_b   1.000
_cell.length_c   1.000
_cell.angle_alpha   90.00
_cell.angle_beta   90.00
_cell.angle_gamma   90.00
#
_symmetry.space_group_name_H-M   'P 1'
#
loop_
_entity.id
_entity.type
_entity.pdbx_description
1 polymer ?
#
loop_
_entity_poly.entity_id
_entity_poly.type
_entity_poly.pdbx_seq_one_letter_code
_entity_poly.pdbx_strand_id
1 'polypeptide(L)'
;MTRLPLNPFRPTRWEHQQDGKQLIWYTRIANNLADDKSIYVSGSRGSGKTTLLKSVCWEDLATNSSLRMQRKLEDFKSIGIYIRFPDHLTVAMSFVDWAKIYPGAPSPELEFHRFFSLLVELTCCERALHACHELRSQSLATFSPIQEKEITASFMAEFPRLKHFVQMEVTTFHELARLLRDVVREMNASSVRGTVPLINEHLPPREPGEMLSFLITKLSNAARLAGVNPPRPPGFKFCLDDCEVLGTAQQVSLNTLGSVPN
;
A
#
# COMPACT_ATOMS: atom_id res chain seq x y z
N MET A 1 -28.25 -38.82 -0.25
CA MET A 1 -27.66 -37.48 -0.08
C MET A 1 -27.96 -37.01 1.33
N THR A 2 -26.99 -37.12 2.24
CA THR A 2 -27.10 -36.63 3.61
C THR A 2 -27.09 -35.10 3.61
N ARG A 3 -28.19 -34.48 4.03
CA ARG A 3 -28.22 -33.03 4.28
C ARG A 3 -27.26 -32.74 5.43
N LEU A 4 -26.15 -32.07 5.14
CA LEU A 4 -25.27 -31.53 6.16
C LEU A 4 -26.10 -30.62 7.09
N PRO A 5 -25.91 -30.68 8.42
CA PRO A 5 -26.62 -29.80 9.33
C PRO A 5 -26.36 -28.35 8.95
N LEU A 6 -27.42 -27.57 8.77
CA LEU A 6 -27.32 -26.13 8.56
C LEU A 6 -26.68 -25.54 9.80
N ASN A 7 -25.46 -25.02 9.66
CA ASN A 7 -24.77 -24.32 10.73
C ASN A 7 -25.69 -23.20 11.25
N PRO A 8 -26.12 -23.23 12.53
CA PRO A 8 -27.11 -22.28 13.06
C PRO A 8 -26.58 -20.83 13.10
N PHE A 9 -25.27 -20.64 12.91
CA PHE A 9 -24.63 -19.32 12.82
C PHE A 9 -24.41 -18.84 11.38
N ARG A 10 -24.78 -19.62 10.34
CA ARG A 10 -24.70 -19.15 8.94
C ARG A 10 -25.54 -17.90 8.66
N PRO A 11 -26.80 -17.80 9.14
CA PRO A 11 -27.66 -16.64 8.84
C PRO A 11 -27.25 -15.35 9.57
N THR A 12 -26.51 -15.46 10.68
CA THR A 12 -26.11 -14.32 11.53
C THR A 12 -24.71 -13.80 11.23
N ARG A 13 -23.93 -14.51 10.40
CA ARG A 13 -22.68 -13.97 9.87
C ARG A 13 -22.99 -13.01 8.75
N TRP A 14 -22.73 -11.73 9.01
CA TRP A 14 -22.82 -10.66 8.02
C TRP A 14 -22.05 -10.95 6.72
N GLU A 15 -20.99 -11.78 6.81
CA GLU A 15 -20.22 -12.36 5.68
C GLU A 15 -21.07 -13.15 4.66
N HIS A 16 -22.30 -13.54 5.03
CA HIS A 16 -23.23 -14.33 4.23
C HIS A 16 -24.50 -13.58 3.81
N GLN A 17 -24.58 -12.26 4.06
CA GLN A 17 -25.64 -11.44 3.48
C GLN A 17 -25.47 -11.37 1.95
N GLN A 18 -26.53 -11.73 1.21
CA GLN A 18 -26.53 -11.86 -0.26
C GLN A 18 -26.21 -10.55 -0.99
N ASP A 19 -26.40 -9.42 -0.31
CA ASP A 19 -26.20 -8.07 -0.82
C ASP A 19 -24.71 -7.70 -0.89
N GLY A 20 -23.82 -8.50 -0.28
CA GLY A 20 -22.36 -8.41 -0.40
C GLY A 20 -21.70 -7.16 0.17
N LYS A 21 -22.46 -6.21 0.72
CA LYS A 21 -21.95 -4.94 1.24
C LYS A 21 -21.57 -5.08 2.71
N GLN A 22 -20.27 -5.12 3.00
CA GLN A 22 -19.77 -5.15 4.37
C GLN A 22 -20.30 -3.92 5.12
N LEU A 23 -20.95 -4.11 6.27
CA LEU A 23 -21.36 -2.99 7.13
C LEU A 23 -20.12 -2.44 7.84
N ILE A 24 -19.65 -1.27 7.39
CA ILE A 24 -18.54 -0.56 8.03
C ILE A 24 -19.13 0.59 8.84
N TRP A 25 -18.86 0.57 10.15
CA TRP A 25 -19.23 1.63 11.08
C TRP A 25 -18.01 2.49 11.42
N TYR A 26 -18.13 3.79 11.21
CA TYR A 26 -17.07 4.74 11.48
C TYR A 26 -17.05 5.11 12.96
N THR A 27 -16.02 4.67 13.68
CA THR A 27 -15.92 4.82 15.15
C THR A 27 -15.11 6.04 15.56
N ARG A 28 -15.17 6.42 16.86
CA ARG A 28 -14.26 7.45 17.40
C ARG A 28 -12.78 7.07 17.28
N ILE A 29 -12.44 5.78 17.33
CA ILE A 29 -11.07 5.30 17.15
C ILE A 29 -10.60 5.57 15.71
N ALA A 30 -11.50 5.48 14.74
CA ALA A 30 -11.21 5.80 13.34
C ALA A 30 -10.81 7.28 13.15
N ASN A 31 -11.30 8.21 13.97
CA ASN A 31 -10.84 9.61 13.94
C ASN A 31 -9.36 9.72 14.29
N ASN A 32 -8.92 9.00 15.32
CA ASN A 32 -7.50 9.00 15.70
C ASN A 32 -6.66 8.36 14.59
N LEU A 33 -7.18 7.28 13.99
CA LEU A 33 -6.53 6.63 12.84
C LEU A 33 -6.42 7.56 11.63
N ALA A 34 -7.37 8.47 11.42
CA ALA A 34 -7.35 9.44 10.34
C ALA A 34 -6.37 10.61 10.55
N ASP A 35 -5.85 10.81 11.76
CA ASP A 35 -4.97 11.94 12.09
C ASP A 35 -3.53 11.73 11.58
N ASP A 36 -2.65 12.71 11.74
CA ASP A 36 -1.30 12.69 11.14
C ASP A 36 -0.36 11.65 11.79
N LYS A 37 -0.67 11.18 13.01
CA LYS A 37 0.17 10.24 13.77
C LYS A 37 0.03 8.79 13.30
N SER A 38 1.14 8.06 13.21
CA SER A 38 1.14 6.60 13.03
C SER A 38 0.58 5.90 14.27
N ILE A 39 -0.38 4.98 14.06
CA ILE A 39 -1.05 4.26 15.15
C ILE A 39 -0.95 2.75 14.89
N TYR A 40 -0.44 2.03 15.88
CA TYR A 40 -0.47 0.58 15.90
C TYR A 40 -1.83 0.10 16.46
N VAL A 41 -2.52 -0.75 15.71
CA VAL A 41 -3.82 -1.32 16.10
C VAL A 41 -3.63 -2.79 16.45
N SER A 42 -3.84 -3.15 17.72
CA SER A 42 -3.76 -4.52 18.21
C SER A 42 -5.11 -5.02 18.73
N GLY A 43 -5.31 -6.35 18.69
CA GLY A 43 -6.56 -6.98 19.12
C GLY A 43 -6.67 -8.43 18.65
N SER A 44 -7.58 -9.18 19.27
CA SER A 44 -7.83 -10.59 18.93
C SER A 44 -8.43 -10.76 17.52
N ARG A 45 -8.44 -12.00 17.03
CA ARG A 45 -9.10 -12.33 15.75
C ARG A 45 -10.59 -12.02 15.85
N GLY A 46 -11.13 -11.34 14.83
CA GLY A 46 -12.54 -10.95 14.79
C GLY A 46 -12.88 -9.70 15.61
N SER A 47 -11.91 -8.98 16.19
CA SER A 47 -12.15 -7.75 16.96
C SER A 47 -12.45 -6.52 16.10
N GLY A 48 -12.55 -6.65 14.77
CA GLY A 48 -12.87 -5.55 13.85
C GLY A 48 -11.68 -4.68 13.41
N LYS A 49 -10.42 -5.13 13.59
CA LYS A 49 -9.22 -4.38 13.17
C LYS A 49 -9.25 -4.02 11.67
N THR A 50 -9.49 -4.99 10.80
CA THR A 50 -9.61 -4.78 9.36
C THR A 50 -10.73 -3.79 9.03
N THR A 51 -11.89 -3.92 9.68
CA THR A 51 -13.02 -2.98 9.50
C THR A 51 -12.64 -1.56 9.92
N LEU A 52 -11.89 -1.41 11.01
CA LEU A 52 -11.38 -0.13 11.47
C LEU A 52 -10.41 0.50 10.46
N LEU A 53 -9.44 -0.27 9.95
CA LEU A 53 -8.50 0.21 8.92
C LEU A 53 -9.25 0.61 7.64
N LYS A 54 -10.15 -0.23 7.16
CA LYS A 54 -10.99 0.04 5.99
C LYS A 54 -11.87 1.30 6.14
N SER A 55 -12.32 1.62 7.35
CA SER A 55 -13.20 2.78 7.60
C SER A 55 -12.59 4.14 7.27
N VAL A 56 -11.26 4.24 7.14
CA VAL A 56 -10.55 5.46 6.73
C VAL A 56 -9.99 5.37 5.30
N CYS A 57 -10.21 4.26 4.60
CA CYS A 57 -9.64 4.01 3.27
C CYS A 57 -10.52 4.53 2.14
N TRP A 58 -9.88 5.02 1.08
CA TRP A 58 -10.57 5.68 -0.03
C TRP A 58 -11.52 4.73 -0.77
N GLU A 59 -11.14 3.46 -0.96
CA GLU A 59 -11.94 2.45 -1.68
C GLU A 59 -13.31 2.27 -1.01
N ASP A 60 -13.30 2.06 0.31
CA ASP A 60 -14.50 1.90 1.10
C ASP A 60 -15.28 3.22 1.22
N LEU A 61 -14.60 4.37 1.38
CA LEU A 61 -15.26 5.68 1.41
C LEU A 61 -15.95 6.03 0.08
N ALA A 62 -15.45 5.53 -1.05
CA ALA A 62 -16.03 5.78 -2.37
C ALA A 62 -17.19 4.82 -2.71
N THR A 63 -17.09 3.56 -2.27
CA THR A 63 -17.97 2.48 -2.72
C THR A 63 -18.95 1.96 -1.67
N ASN A 64 -18.63 2.07 -0.38
CA ASN A 64 -19.45 1.52 0.70
C ASN A 64 -20.58 2.47 1.08
N SER A 65 -21.83 2.07 0.82
CA SER A 65 -23.01 2.89 1.11
C SER A 65 -23.20 3.19 2.60
N SER A 66 -22.87 2.25 3.50
CA SER A 66 -23.02 2.50 4.94
C SER A 66 -22.01 3.54 5.43
N LEU A 67 -20.77 3.45 4.94
CA LEU A 67 -19.72 4.38 5.30
C LEU A 67 -19.98 5.78 4.72
N ARG A 68 -20.42 5.87 3.46
CA ARG A 68 -20.76 7.13 2.78
C ARG A 68 -21.87 7.95 3.46
N MET A 69 -22.77 7.30 4.20
CA MET A 69 -23.77 7.98 5.01
C MET A 69 -23.18 8.63 6.26
N GLN A 70 -22.04 8.14 6.75
CA GLN A 70 -21.41 8.59 8.00
C GLN A 70 -20.27 9.58 7.74
N ARG A 71 -19.49 9.35 6.69
CA ARG A 71 -18.31 10.12 6.31
C ARG A 71 -18.12 10.14 4.80
N LYS A 72 -17.54 11.23 4.30
CA LYS A 72 -17.12 11.40 2.93
C LYS A 72 -15.61 11.52 2.84
N LEU A 73 -15.06 11.28 1.66
CA LEU A 73 -13.63 11.43 1.41
C LEU A 73 -13.11 12.85 1.72
N GLU A 74 -13.92 13.88 1.46
CA GLU A 74 -13.61 15.30 1.72
C GLU A 74 -13.45 15.64 3.22
N ASP A 75 -13.98 14.78 4.11
CA ASP A 75 -13.88 14.96 5.57
C ASP A 75 -12.46 14.67 6.09
N PHE A 76 -11.61 14.01 5.29
CA PHE A 76 -10.29 13.54 5.70
C PHE A 76 -9.17 14.43 5.16
N LYS A 77 -8.08 14.58 5.92
CA LYS A 77 -6.87 15.26 5.44
C LYS A 77 -6.06 14.44 4.44
N SER A 78 -6.18 13.12 4.52
CA SER A 78 -5.34 12.19 3.79
C SER A 78 -6.19 11.16 3.06
N ILE A 79 -5.71 10.74 1.90
CA ILE A 79 -6.23 9.59 1.17
C ILE A 79 -5.73 8.33 1.89
N GLY A 80 -6.63 7.59 2.54
CA GLY A 80 -6.31 6.33 3.20
C GLY A 80 -6.13 5.19 2.19
N ILE A 81 -4.99 4.51 2.23
CA ILE A 81 -4.62 3.40 1.34
C ILE A 81 -4.54 2.13 2.17
N TYR A 82 -5.43 1.17 1.90
CA TYR A 82 -5.41 -0.14 2.51
C TYR A 82 -4.42 -1.06 1.79
N ILE A 83 -3.53 -1.70 2.56
CA ILE A 83 -2.57 -2.70 2.07
C ILE A 83 -2.64 -3.91 2.98
N ARG A 84 -2.92 -5.07 2.39
CA ARG A 84 -2.87 -6.36 3.07
C ARG A 84 -1.60 -7.09 2.68
N PHE A 85 -0.59 -7.06 3.54
CA PHE A 85 0.76 -7.50 3.18
C PHE A 85 0.89 -8.94 2.66
N PRO A 86 0.14 -9.94 3.16
CA PRO A 86 0.16 -11.29 2.60
C PRO A 86 -0.13 -11.36 1.09
N ASP A 87 -0.86 -10.39 0.56
CA ASP A 87 -1.20 -10.35 -0.86
C ASP A 87 -0.03 -9.83 -1.73
N HIS A 88 1.01 -9.25 -1.09
CA HIS A 88 2.13 -8.58 -1.74
C HIS A 88 3.51 -9.14 -1.39
N LEU A 89 3.63 -9.89 -0.28
CA LEU A 89 4.89 -10.35 0.28
C LEU A 89 4.96 -11.87 0.35
N THR A 90 6.12 -12.43 -0.02
CA THR A 90 6.43 -13.84 0.24
C THR A 90 7.14 -14.02 1.57
N VAL A 91 6.68 -15.00 2.35
CA VAL A 91 7.38 -15.47 3.56
C VAL A 91 8.76 -16.04 3.21
N ALA A 92 8.94 -16.53 1.97
CA ALA A 92 10.20 -17.11 1.49
C ALA A 92 11.40 -16.16 1.66
N MET A 93 11.17 -14.84 1.60
CA MET A 93 12.20 -13.82 1.75
C MET A 93 12.91 -13.87 3.11
N SER A 94 12.19 -14.24 4.18
CA SER A 94 12.78 -14.39 5.52
C SER A 94 13.71 -15.60 5.64
N PHE A 95 13.70 -16.53 4.68
CA PHE A 95 14.56 -17.71 4.65
C PHE A 95 15.75 -17.57 3.70
N VAL A 96 15.87 -16.43 3.01
CA VAL A 96 17.01 -16.16 2.14
C VAL A 96 18.26 -15.97 3.00
N ASP A 97 19.35 -16.64 2.64
CA ASP A 97 20.65 -16.49 3.30
C ASP A 97 21.38 -15.25 2.74
N TRP A 98 21.07 -14.09 3.33
CA TRP A 98 21.65 -12.81 2.94
C TRP A 98 23.17 -12.75 3.16
N ALA A 99 23.71 -13.50 4.12
CA ALA A 99 25.15 -13.54 4.37
C ALA A 99 25.90 -14.27 3.25
N LYS A 100 25.28 -15.32 2.69
CA LYS A 100 25.82 -16.01 1.52
C LYS A 100 25.75 -15.17 0.24
N ILE A 101 24.68 -14.39 0.07
CA ILE A 101 24.51 -13.52 -1.10
C ILE A 101 25.46 -12.33 -1.05
N TYR A 102 25.67 -11.75 0.13
CA TYR A 102 26.52 -10.59 0.34
C TYR A 102 27.67 -10.88 1.32
N PRO A 103 28.65 -11.72 0.95
CA PRO A 103 29.72 -12.15 1.86
C PRO A 103 30.66 -11.01 2.27
N GLY A 104 30.72 -9.93 1.49
CA GLY A 104 31.50 -8.73 1.79
C GLY A 104 30.71 -7.58 2.41
N ALA A 105 29.40 -7.74 2.65
CA ALA A 105 28.61 -6.69 3.26
C ALA A 105 28.99 -6.52 4.75
N PRO A 106 29.13 -5.27 5.25
CA PRO A 106 29.39 -5.03 6.67
C PRO A 106 28.32 -5.61 7.60
N SER A 107 27.07 -5.68 7.12
CA SER A 107 25.98 -6.35 7.79
C SER A 107 24.99 -6.92 6.76
N PRO A 108 24.91 -8.25 6.61
CA PRO A 108 23.92 -8.90 5.75
C PRO A 108 22.46 -8.59 6.15
N GLU A 109 22.22 -8.28 7.42
CA GLU A 109 20.90 -7.89 7.90
C GLU A 109 20.45 -6.55 7.29
N LEU A 110 21.37 -5.60 7.11
CA LEU A 110 21.07 -4.33 6.46
C LEU A 110 20.67 -4.52 4.99
N GLU A 111 21.27 -5.48 4.29
CA GLU A 111 20.92 -5.80 2.91
C GLU A 111 19.50 -6.38 2.81
N PHE A 112 19.12 -7.24 3.76
CA PHE A 112 17.73 -7.68 3.88
C PHE A 112 16.78 -6.50 4.13
N HIS A 113 17.10 -5.62 5.08
CA HIS A 113 16.25 -4.47 5.43
C HIS A 113 16.06 -3.52 4.25
N ARG A 114 17.13 -3.25 3.48
CA ARG A 114 17.07 -2.44 2.25
C ARG A 114 16.19 -3.07 1.19
N PHE A 115 16.37 -4.36 0.92
CA PHE A 115 15.57 -5.09 -0.07
C PHE A 115 14.09 -5.13 0.32
N PHE A 116 13.80 -5.43 1.58
CA PHE A 116 12.44 -5.49 2.09
C PHE A 116 11.78 -4.11 2.10
N SER A 117 12.51 -3.07 2.53
CA SER A 117 12.00 -1.68 2.54
C SER A 117 11.62 -1.22 1.14
N LEU A 118 12.47 -1.49 0.15
CA LEU A 118 12.17 -1.16 -1.24
C LEU A 118 10.89 -1.86 -1.72
N LEU A 119 10.69 -3.14 -1.37
CA LEU A 119 9.47 -3.86 -1.75
C LEU A 119 8.22 -3.20 -1.15
N VAL A 120 8.28 -2.84 0.14
CA VAL A 120 7.20 -2.14 0.83
C VAL A 120 6.91 -0.79 0.18
N GLU A 121 7.94 -0.01 -0.12
CA GLU A 121 7.79 1.28 -0.79
C GLU A 121 7.20 1.15 -2.19
N LEU A 122 7.67 0.20 -3.00
CA LEU A 122 7.11 -0.08 -4.33
C LEU A 122 5.62 -0.44 -4.23
N THR A 123 5.24 -1.24 -3.23
CA THR A 123 3.83 -1.58 -2.96
C THR A 123 3.02 -0.35 -2.57
N CYS A 124 3.52 0.48 -1.65
CA CYS A 124 2.87 1.72 -1.26
C CYS A 124 2.70 2.69 -2.45
N CYS A 125 3.75 2.87 -3.24
CA CYS A 125 3.74 3.70 -4.45
C CYS A 125 2.73 3.19 -5.48
N GLU A 126 2.71 1.88 -5.74
CA GLU A 126 1.76 1.21 -6.63
C GLU A 126 0.32 1.49 -6.21
N ARG A 127 0.00 1.28 -4.92
CA ARG A 127 -1.33 1.49 -4.38
C ARG A 127 -1.73 2.97 -4.36
N ALA A 128 -0.79 3.89 -4.16
CA ALA A 128 -1.05 5.33 -4.23
C ALA A 128 -1.35 5.81 -5.66
N LEU A 129 -0.59 5.36 -6.64
CA LEU A 129 -0.84 5.65 -8.06
C LEU A 129 -2.19 5.11 -8.52
N HIS A 130 -2.50 3.87 -8.14
CA HIS A 130 -3.80 3.26 -8.40
C HIS A 130 -4.93 4.07 -7.77
N ALA A 131 -4.79 4.49 -6.49
CA ALA A 131 -5.76 5.33 -5.82
C ALA A 131 -6.01 6.64 -6.57
N CYS A 132 -4.95 7.35 -6.96
CA CYS A 132 -5.08 8.60 -7.73
C CYS A 132 -5.80 8.38 -9.06
N HIS A 133 -5.46 7.32 -9.78
CA HIS A 133 -6.10 6.97 -11.06
C HIS A 133 -7.60 6.71 -10.89
N GLU A 134 -7.97 5.88 -9.92
CA GLU A 134 -9.37 5.51 -9.64
C GLU A 134 -10.19 6.71 -9.14
N LEU A 135 -9.64 7.48 -8.20
CA LEU A 135 -10.30 8.69 -7.68
C LEU A 135 -10.54 9.72 -8.78
N ARG A 136 -9.61 9.86 -9.74
CA ARG A 136 -9.83 10.72 -10.92
C ARG A 136 -10.93 10.17 -11.82
N SER A 137 -10.91 8.87 -12.12
CA SER A 137 -11.91 8.22 -12.97
C SER A 137 -13.32 8.31 -12.38
N GLN A 138 -13.44 8.33 -11.06
CA GLN A 138 -14.69 8.50 -10.32
C GLN A 138 -15.06 9.98 -10.05
N SER A 139 -14.29 10.94 -10.56
CA SER A 139 -14.47 12.38 -10.31
C SER A 139 -14.43 12.78 -8.82
N LEU A 140 -13.76 11.98 -7.99
CA LEU A 140 -13.53 12.25 -6.55
C LEU A 140 -12.23 13.00 -6.30
N ALA A 141 -11.31 12.99 -7.27
CA ALA A 141 -10.11 13.82 -7.28
C ALA A 141 -9.87 14.41 -8.67
N THR A 142 -9.20 15.56 -8.72
CA THR A 142 -8.83 16.24 -9.96
C THR A 142 -7.32 16.49 -10.00
N PHE A 143 -6.72 16.19 -11.14
CA PHE A 143 -5.38 16.59 -11.57
C PHE A 143 -5.35 16.56 -13.09
N SER A 144 -4.49 17.38 -13.71
CA SER A 144 -4.43 17.46 -15.17
C SER A 144 -3.67 16.27 -15.76
N PRO A 145 -3.98 15.86 -17.01
CA PRO A 145 -3.18 14.86 -17.72
C PRO A 145 -1.71 15.27 -17.89
N ILE A 146 -1.44 16.58 -17.95
CA ILE A 146 -0.07 17.12 -18.01
C ILE A 146 0.68 16.82 -16.71
N GLN A 147 0.05 17.06 -15.55
CA GLN A 147 0.64 16.73 -14.25
C GLN A 147 0.90 15.23 -14.11
N GLU A 148 -0.03 14.38 -14.57
CA GLU A 148 0.16 12.92 -14.57
C GLU A 148 1.40 12.51 -15.37
N LYS A 149 1.56 13.06 -16.58
CA LYS A 149 2.73 12.82 -17.44
C LYS A 149 4.03 13.35 -16.83
N GLU A 150 4.01 14.55 -16.24
CA GLU A 150 5.18 15.15 -15.60
C GLU A 150 5.65 14.36 -14.38
N ILE A 151 4.72 13.87 -13.56
CA ILE A 151 5.03 13.07 -12.36
C ILE A 151 5.61 11.72 -12.76
N THR A 152 4.99 11.02 -13.72
CA THR A 152 5.50 9.73 -14.21
C THR A 152 6.87 9.86 -14.85
N ALA A 153 7.08 10.88 -15.71
CA ALA A 153 8.38 11.17 -16.29
C ALA A 153 9.44 11.52 -15.23
N SER A 154 9.10 12.35 -14.25
CA SER A 154 9.99 12.70 -13.14
C SER A 154 10.37 11.48 -12.31
N PHE A 155 9.42 10.58 -12.02
CA PHE A 155 9.66 9.37 -11.27
C PHE A 155 10.59 8.41 -12.01
N MET A 156 10.36 8.20 -13.31
CA MET A 156 11.24 7.35 -14.14
C MET A 156 12.63 7.96 -14.36
N ALA A 157 12.76 9.28 -14.32
CA ALA A 157 14.04 9.97 -14.36
C ALA A 157 14.83 9.84 -13.05
N GLU A 158 14.14 9.94 -11.90
CA GLU A 158 14.73 9.79 -10.57
C GLU A 158 15.15 8.34 -10.27
N PHE A 159 14.40 7.36 -10.79
CA PHE A 159 14.63 5.93 -10.59
C PHE A 159 14.90 5.22 -11.93
N PRO A 160 15.99 5.56 -12.65
CA PRO A 160 16.23 5.11 -14.02
C PRO A 160 16.41 3.59 -14.13
N ARG A 161 16.81 2.93 -13.04
CA ARG A 161 16.96 1.46 -13.02
C ARG A 161 15.64 0.72 -13.23
N LEU A 162 14.49 1.34 -12.96
CA LEU A 162 13.18 0.76 -13.27
C LEU A 162 12.98 0.49 -14.77
N LYS A 163 13.76 1.14 -15.64
CA LYS A 163 13.73 0.89 -17.09
C LYS A 163 14.11 -0.55 -17.46
N HIS A 164 14.83 -1.29 -16.60
CA HIS A 164 15.14 -2.70 -16.85
C HIS A 164 13.90 -3.61 -16.80
N PHE A 165 12.81 -3.15 -16.18
CA PHE A 165 11.59 -3.93 -15.98
C PHE A 165 10.47 -3.55 -16.95
N VAL A 166 10.71 -2.62 -17.87
CA VAL A 166 9.70 -2.15 -18.82
C VAL A 166 10.29 -2.04 -20.23
N GLN A 167 9.51 -2.44 -21.23
CA GLN A 167 9.91 -2.34 -22.64
C GLN A 167 9.40 -1.07 -23.31
N MET A 168 8.34 -0.47 -22.75
CA MET A 168 7.66 0.70 -23.29
C MET A 168 7.83 1.90 -22.36
N GLU A 169 7.65 3.11 -22.89
CA GLU A 169 7.60 4.31 -22.06
C GLU A 169 6.40 4.27 -21.13
N VAL A 170 6.61 4.73 -19.89
CA VAL A 170 5.58 4.84 -18.86
C VAL A 170 5.11 6.28 -18.82
N THR A 171 3.84 6.51 -19.15
CA THR A 171 3.29 7.86 -19.34
C THR A 171 2.10 8.17 -18.44
N THR A 172 1.49 7.15 -17.83
CA THR A 172 0.31 7.27 -16.98
C THR A 172 0.54 6.65 -15.59
N PHE A 173 -0.27 7.05 -14.60
CA PHE A 173 -0.24 6.44 -13.28
C PHE A 173 -0.59 4.96 -13.31
N HIS A 174 -1.50 4.56 -14.21
CA HIS A 174 -1.86 3.15 -14.39
C HIS A 174 -0.67 2.32 -14.87
N GLU A 175 0.06 2.80 -15.88
CA GLU A 175 1.26 2.13 -16.40
C GLU A 175 2.36 2.07 -15.34
N LEU A 176 2.58 3.17 -14.61
CA LEU A 176 3.59 3.20 -13.55
C LEU A 176 3.22 2.23 -12.42
N ALA A 177 1.98 2.25 -11.95
CA ALA A 177 1.50 1.30 -10.93
C ALA A 177 1.71 -0.15 -11.36
N ARG A 178 1.40 -0.47 -12.62
CA ARG A 178 1.64 -1.81 -13.19
C ARG A 178 3.12 -2.16 -13.18
N LEU A 179 4.00 -1.26 -13.61
CA LEU A 179 5.44 -1.46 -13.57
C LEU A 179 5.92 -1.78 -12.14
N LEU A 180 5.53 -0.97 -11.14
CA LEU A 180 5.95 -1.19 -9.76
C LEU A 180 5.45 -2.54 -9.22
N ARG A 181 4.22 -2.93 -9.56
CA ARG A 181 3.68 -4.26 -9.24
C ARG A 181 4.51 -5.38 -9.84
N ASP A 182 4.91 -5.24 -11.10
CA ASP A 182 5.71 -6.25 -11.80
C ASP A 182 7.12 -6.36 -11.21
N VAL A 183 7.73 -5.24 -10.78
CA VAL A 183 8.99 -5.25 -10.02
C VAL A 183 8.82 -6.00 -8.69
N VAL A 184 7.77 -5.72 -7.92
CA VAL A 184 7.47 -6.42 -6.65
C VAL A 184 7.31 -7.92 -6.86
N ARG A 185 6.63 -8.32 -7.94
CA ARG A 185 6.49 -9.74 -8.31
C ARG A 185 7.84 -10.39 -8.61
N GLU A 186 8.70 -9.72 -9.36
CA GLU A 186 10.03 -10.24 -9.67
C GLU A 186 10.92 -10.31 -8.43
N MET A 187 10.85 -9.32 -7.52
CA MET A 187 11.52 -9.38 -6.21
C MET A 187 11.09 -10.60 -5.39
N ASN A 188 9.78 -10.83 -5.27
CA ASN A 188 9.24 -12.00 -4.57
C ASN A 188 9.67 -13.31 -5.24
N ALA A 189 9.60 -13.39 -6.57
CA ALA A 189 10.02 -14.57 -7.32
C ALA A 189 11.52 -14.86 -7.15
N SER A 190 12.36 -13.82 -7.16
CA SER A 190 13.81 -13.95 -6.99
C SER A 190 14.20 -14.49 -5.62
N SER A 191 13.45 -14.13 -4.57
CA SER A 191 13.63 -14.63 -3.21
C SER A 191 13.36 -16.14 -3.12
N VAL A 192 12.36 -16.63 -3.86
CA VAL A 192 12.03 -18.06 -3.91
C VAL A 192 13.04 -18.85 -4.76
N ARG A 193 13.50 -18.26 -5.88
CA ARG A 193 14.39 -18.92 -6.85
C ARG A 193 15.87 -18.86 -6.48
N GLY A 194 16.24 -18.08 -5.46
CA GLY A 194 17.64 -17.84 -5.10
C GLY A 194 18.38 -16.94 -6.11
N THR A 195 17.66 -16.11 -6.86
CA THR A 195 18.21 -15.21 -7.89
C THR A 195 18.23 -13.74 -7.46
N VAL A 196 18.09 -13.46 -6.17
CA VAL A 196 18.18 -12.12 -5.57
C VAL A 196 19.41 -11.32 -6.06
N PRO A 197 20.63 -11.87 -6.12
CA PRO A 197 21.77 -11.08 -6.60
C PRO A 197 21.61 -10.59 -8.06
N LEU A 198 20.93 -11.35 -8.92
CA LEU A 198 20.73 -10.98 -10.33
C LEU A 198 19.76 -9.79 -10.47
N ILE A 199 18.66 -9.80 -9.71
CA ILE A 199 17.70 -8.69 -9.78
C ILE A 199 18.26 -7.43 -9.09
N ASN A 200 19.08 -7.59 -8.05
CA ASN A 200 19.54 -6.47 -7.22
C ASN A 200 20.33 -5.42 -8.02
N GLU A 201 21.07 -5.83 -9.05
CA GLU A 201 21.77 -4.90 -9.96
C GLU A 201 20.82 -3.96 -10.70
N HIS A 202 19.60 -4.42 -10.96
CA HIS A 202 18.55 -3.68 -11.64
C HIS A 202 17.59 -2.95 -10.68
N LEU A 203 17.66 -3.21 -9.37
CA LEU A 203 16.83 -2.49 -8.39
C LEU A 203 17.41 -1.10 -8.10
N PRO A 204 16.57 -0.06 -7.94
CA PRO A 204 17.03 1.28 -7.60
C PRO A 204 17.76 1.29 -6.24
N PRO A 205 18.99 1.87 -6.15
CA PRO A 205 19.74 1.94 -4.91
C PRO A 205 19.20 3.08 -4.05
N ARG A 206 18.61 2.79 -2.88
CA ARG A 206 18.03 3.84 -2.03
C ARG A 206 18.04 3.54 -0.55
N GLU A 207 18.07 4.62 0.22
CA GLU A 207 17.76 4.62 1.65
C GLU A 207 16.24 4.44 1.85
N PRO A 208 15.80 3.75 2.92
CA PRO A 208 14.40 3.52 3.20
C PRO A 208 13.58 4.83 3.29
N GLY A 209 12.44 4.86 2.59
CA GLY A 209 11.46 5.94 2.59
C GLY A 209 11.65 7.00 1.50
N GLU A 210 12.79 7.02 0.80
CA GLU A 210 13.07 8.04 -0.22
C GLU A 210 12.13 7.95 -1.43
N MET A 211 11.88 6.74 -1.94
CA MET A 211 11.06 6.53 -3.13
C MET A 211 9.61 6.90 -2.86
N LEU A 212 9.09 6.44 -1.73
CA LEU A 212 7.73 6.73 -1.32
C LEU A 212 7.55 8.23 -1.08
N SER A 213 8.45 8.87 -0.34
CA SER A 213 8.38 10.31 -0.05
C SER A 213 8.43 11.15 -1.33
N PHE A 214 9.30 10.79 -2.27
CA PHE A 214 9.40 11.46 -3.57
C PHE A 214 8.07 11.43 -4.33
N LEU A 215 7.45 10.26 -4.44
CA LEU A 215 6.20 10.11 -5.17
C LEU A 215 5.04 10.80 -4.46
N ILE A 216 4.88 10.57 -3.16
CA ILE A 216 3.75 11.06 -2.38
C ILE A 216 3.73 12.59 -2.31
N THR A 217 4.90 13.22 -2.19
CA THR A 217 5.03 14.68 -2.27
C THR A 217 4.49 15.21 -3.59
N LYS A 218 4.85 14.59 -4.71
CA LYS A 218 4.38 15.01 -6.05
C LYS A 218 2.88 14.77 -6.23
N LEU A 219 2.38 13.60 -5.82
CA LEU A 219 0.95 13.27 -5.89
C LEU A 219 0.12 14.22 -5.03
N SER A 220 0.55 14.50 -3.80
CA SER A 220 -0.11 15.42 -2.88
C SER A 220 -0.21 16.83 -3.47
N ASN A 221 0.90 17.32 -4.05
CA ASN A 221 0.93 18.65 -4.65
C ASN A 221 0.03 18.78 -5.89
N ALA A 222 -0.12 17.71 -6.68
CA ALA A 222 -0.93 17.72 -7.89
C ALA A 222 -2.42 17.48 -7.66
N ALA A 223 -2.77 16.54 -6.77
CA ALA A 223 -4.16 16.12 -6.57
C ALA A 223 -4.97 17.14 -5.77
N ARG A 224 -6.24 17.32 -6.13
CA ARG A 224 -7.24 18.02 -5.31
C ARG A 224 -8.46 17.13 -5.15
N LEU A 225 -8.95 16.97 -3.92
CA LEU A 225 -10.19 16.23 -3.66
C LEU A 225 -11.39 17.09 -4.04
N ALA A 226 -12.38 16.46 -4.67
CA ALA A 226 -13.65 17.11 -4.97
C ALA A 226 -14.38 17.50 -3.68
N GLY A 227 -15.08 18.64 -3.69
CA GLY A 227 -15.92 19.10 -2.58
C GLY A 227 -15.17 19.76 -1.40
N VAL A 228 -13.84 19.81 -1.43
CA VAL A 228 -13.04 20.53 -0.42
C VAL A 228 -12.89 22.01 -0.79
N ASN A 229 -13.35 22.92 0.08
CA ASN A 229 -13.25 24.38 -0.10
C ASN A 229 -12.73 25.07 1.18
N PRO A 230 -11.59 25.80 1.16
CA PRO A 230 -10.70 26.01 0.02
C PRO A 230 -9.99 24.72 -0.42
N PRO A 231 -9.66 24.56 -1.72
CA PRO A 231 -8.92 23.40 -2.20
C PRO A 231 -7.59 23.27 -1.45
N ARG A 232 -7.31 22.07 -0.94
CA ARG A 232 -6.05 21.75 -0.24
C ARG A 232 -5.44 20.46 -0.79
N PRO A 233 -4.10 20.34 -0.79
CA PRO A 233 -3.44 19.09 -1.18
C PRO A 233 -3.81 17.98 -0.16
N PRO A 234 -4.19 16.77 -0.62
CA PRO A 234 -4.42 15.65 0.28
C PRO A 234 -3.09 15.06 0.74
N GLY A 235 -3.00 14.67 2.01
CA GLY A 235 -1.97 13.74 2.47
C GLY A 235 -2.25 12.31 1.98
N PHE A 236 -1.36 11.38 2.32
CA PHE A 236 -1.55 9.96 2.08
C PHE A 236 -1.32 9.20 3.38
N LYS A 237 -2.22 8.27 3.71
CA LYS A 237 -2.11 7.46 4.92
C LYS A 237 -2.19 5.99 4.57
N PHE A 238 -1.14 5.23 4.90
CA PHE A 238 -1.06 3.81 4.60
C PHE A 238 -1.56 2.99 5.80
N CYS A 239 -2.59 2.19 5.57
CA CYS A 239 -3.19 1.28 6.52
C CYS A 239 -2.72 -0.14 6.21
N LEU A 240 -1.72 -0.60 6.96
CA LEU A 240 -1.09 -1.90 6.79
C LEU A 240 -1.81 -2.95 7.64
N ASP A 241 -2.32 -4.00 7.02
CA ASP A 241 -3.08 -5.08 7.66
C ASP A 241 -2.38 -6.44 7.53
N ASP A 242 -2.76 -7.37 8.42
CA ASP A 242 -2.18 -8.71 8.56
C ASP A 242 -0.64 -8.71 8.75
N CYS A 243 -0.09 -7.70 9.44
CA CYS A 243 1.36 -7.61 9.71
C CYS A 243 1.86 -8.72 10.65
N GLU A 244 0.98 -9.35 11.46
CA GLU A 244 1.33 -10.40 12.40
C GLU A 244 1.82 -11.70 11.74
N VAL A 245 1.51 -11.89 10.46
CA VAL A 245 1.93 -13.10 9.70
C VAL A 245 3.33 -12.95 9.09
N LEU A 246 3.92 -11.74 9.17
CA LEU A 246 5.25 -11.47 8.65
C LEU A 246 6.31 -12.10 9.56
N GLY A 247 7.44 -12.48 8.97
CA GLY A 247 8.59 -12.95 9.73
C GLY A 247 9.13 -11.86 10.67
N THR A 248 9.78 -12.25 11.77
CA THR A 248 10.28 -11.30 12.78
C THR A 248 11.15 -10.19 12.17
N ALA A 249 12.05 -10.54 11.25
CA ALA A 249 12.91 -9.57 10.58
C ALA A 249 12.10 -8.55 9.74
N GLN A 250 11.04 -9.00 9.06
CA GLN A 250 10.14 -8.14 8.30
C GLN A 250 9.36 -7.19 9.22
N GLN A 251 8.86 -7.69 10.36
CA GLN A 251 8.15 -6.87 11.35
C GLN A 251 9.05 -5.77 11.93
N VAL A 252 10.31 -6.09 12.26
CA VAL A 252 11.30 -5.12 12.72
C VAL A 252 11.56 -4.05 11.65
N SER A 253 11.72 -4.48 10.40
CA SER A 253 11.94 -3.56 9.28
C SER A 253 10.76 -2.59 9.09
N LEU A 254 9.51 -3.09 9.11
CA LEU A 254 8.29 -2.27 9.03
C LEU A 254 8.18 -1.24 10.15
N ASN A 255 8.46 -1.63 11.39
CA ASN A 255 8.40 -0.71 12.52
C ASN A 255 9.42 0.42 12.42
N THR A 256 10.54 0.17 11.74
CA THR A 256 11.60 1.16 11.49
C THR A 256 11.18 2.13 10.38
N LEU A 257 10.53 1.64 9.32
CA LEU A 257 9.95 2.49 8.26
C LEU A 257 8.88 3.45 8.78
N GLY A 258 8.02 3.00 9.68
CA GLY A 258 6.96 3.83 10.28
C GLY A 258 7.46 4.91 11.26
N SER A 259 8.77 4.93 11.53
CA SER A 259 9.42 5.88 12.44
C SER A 259 10.21 7.00 11.72
N VAL A 260 10.24 7.00 10.39
CA VAL A 260 10.81 8.10 9.61
C VAL A 260 9.89 9.33 9.75
N PRO A 261 10.37 10.45 10.31
CA PRO A 261 9.54 11.63 10.53
C PRO A 261 9.14 12.28 9.21
N ASN A 262 7.88 12.74 9.14
CA ASN A 262 7.42 13.70 8.13
C ASN A 262 8.26 14.99 8.16
#